data_AF-A0A1N7HC04-F1
#
_entry.id   AF-A0A1N7HC04-F1
#
_cell.length_a   1.000
_cell.length_b   1.000
_cell.length_c   1.000
_cell.angle_alpha   90.00
_cell.angle_beta   90.00
_cell.angle_gamma   90.00
#
_symmetry.space_group_name_H-M   'P 1'
#
loop_
_entity.id
_entity.type
_entity.pdbx_description
1 polymer ?
#
loop_
_entity_poly.entity_id
_entity_poly.type
_entity_poly.pdbx_seq_one_letter_code
_entity_poly.pdbx_strand_id
1 'polypeptide(L)' 'MTRRLKYTCQTCGHGTKSITRYCISHRPPDATPPVTADRGVVQLAGIALTPTQAVRLADQLVDIAETITRSETTR' A
#
# COMPACT_ATOMS: atom_id res chain seq x y z
N MET A 1 0.41 -3.45 25.04
CA MET A 1 -0.38 -4.30 24.13
C MET A 1 0.41 -4.55 22.85
N THR A 2 1.09 -5.69 22.74
CA THR A 2 1.85 -6.08 21.54
C THR A 2 0.84 -6.44 20.45
N ARG A 3 0.62 -5.55 19.47
CA ARG A 3 -0.31 -5.79 18.34
C ARG A 3 0.14 -7.07 17.60
N ARG A 4 -0.67 -8.15 17.69
CA ARG A 4 -0.40 -9.43 17.00
C ARG A 4 -0.18 -9.19 15.51
N LEU A 5 0.91 -9.74 14.99
CA LEU A 5 1.18 -9.81 13.55
C LEU A 5 0.12 -10.74 12.95
N LYS A 6 -0.68 -10.22 12.02
CA LYS A 6 -1.87 -10.91 11.48
C LYS A 6 -1.52 -11.92 10.38
N TYR A 7 -0.37 -11.74 9.74
CA TYR A 7 0.06 -12.53 8.58
C TYR A 7 1.51 -12.98 8.75
N THR A 8 1.93 -13.97 7.97
CA THR A 8 3.31 -14.44 7.85
C THR A 8 3.84 -14.14 6.46
N CYS A 9 5.13 -13.80 6.37
CA CYS A 9 5.79 -13.54 5.10
C CYS A 9 5.88 -14.83 4.28
N GLN A 10 5.51 -14.79 3.00
CA GLN A 10 5.59 -15.95 2.10
C GLN A 10 7.04 -16.39 1.79
N THR A 11 8.01 -15.49 1.88
CA THR A 11 9.42 -15.78 1.55
C THR A 11 10.22 -16.27 2.75
N CYS A 12 10.07 -15.64 3.92
CA CYS A 12 10.90 -15.92 5.09
C CYS A 12 10.13 -16.34 6.34
N GLY A 13 8.80 -16.45 6.28
CA GLY A 13 7.95 -16.84 7.40
C GLY A 13 7.82 -15.81 8.53
N HIS A 14 8.56 -14.69 8.47
CA HIS A 14 8.52 -13.66 9.51
C HIS A 14 7.12 -13.03 9.63
N GLY A 15 6.67 -12.74 10.86
CA GLY A 15 5.37 -12.12 11.08
C GLY A 15 5.30 -10.74 10.42
N THR A 16 4.22 -10.45 9.71
CA THR A 16 4.00 -9.19 8.99
C THR A 16 2.59 -8.65 9.23
N LYS A 17 2.46 -7.33 9.11
CA LYS A 17 1.18 -6.62 9.10
C LYS A 17 0.67 -6.37 7.67
N SER A 18 1.50 -6.66 6.66
CA SER A 18 1.13 -6.44 5.26
C SER A 18 0.06 -7.43 4.82
N ILE A 19 -0.99 -6.91 4.19
CA ILE A 19 -2.05 -7.71 3.53
C ILE A 19 -1.50 -8.55 2.38
N THR A 20 -0.42 -8.10 1.73
CA THR A 20 0.24 -8.79 0.63
C THR A 20 1.12 -9.94 1.09
N ARG A 21 1.20 -10.21 2.40
CA ARG A 21 1.99 -11.31 2.99
C ARG A 21 3.48 -11.29 2.63
N TYR A 22 4.05 -10.11 2.42
CA TYR A 22 5.50 -9.90 2.36
C TYR A 22 5.97 -9.11 3.59
N CYS A 23 7.17 -9.41 4.09
CA CYS A 23 7.84 -8.55 5.07
C CYS A 23 8.55 -7.39 4.36
N ILE A 24 9.06 -6.42 5.12
CA ILE A 24 9.72 -5.24 4.55
C ILE A 24 10.90 -5.59 3.63
N SER A 25 11.63 -6.67 3.94
CA SER A 25 12.82 -7.10 3.18
C SER A 25 12.50 -7.87 1.90
N HIS A 26 11.35 -8.55 1.85
CA HIS A 26 10.96 -9.42 0.72
C HIS A 26 9.81 -8.85 -0.09
N ARG A 27 9.43 -7.59 0.17
CA ARG A 27 8.39 -6.93 -0.60
C ARG A 27 8.92 -6.68 -2.01
N PRO A 28 8.24 -7.19 -3.07
CA PRO A 28 8.63 -6.91 -4.44
C PRO A 28 8.70 -5.40 -4.70
N PRO A 29 9.58 -4.93 -5.60
CA PRO A 29 9.67 -3.51 -5.96
C PRO A 29 8.33 -2.98 -6.48
N ASP A 30 7.57 -3.80 -7.19
CA ASP A 30 6.26 -3.46 -7.76
C ASP A 30 5.09 -3.71 -6.79
N ALA A 31 5.37 -4.14 -5.56
CA ALA A 31 4.30 -4.42 -4.61
C ALA A 31 3.63 -3.12 -4.18
N THR A 32 2.31 -3.15 -3.99
CA THR A 32 1.56 -2.00 -3.47
C THR A 32 2.08 -1.56 -2.09
N PRO A 33 2.16 -0.24 -1.83
CA PRO A 33 2.47 0.29 -0.51
C PRO A 33 1.57 -0.31 0.58
N PRO A 34 2.10 -0.57 1.79
CA PRO A 34 1.27 -1.06 2.87
C PRO A 34 0.19 -0.02 3.19
N VAL A 35 -1.06 -0.45 3.08
CA VAL A 35 -2.24 0.31 3.49
C VAL A 35 -2.84 -0.38 4.70
N THR A 36 -3.05 0.37 5.78
CA THR A 36 -3.72 -0.14 6.97
C THR A 36 -4.77 0.84 7.46
N ALA A 37 -5.82 0.34 8.11
CA ALA A 37 -6.81 1.18 8.79
C ALA A 37 -6.57 1.10 10.29
N ASP A 38 -6.46 2.26 10.96
CA ASP A 38 -6.31 2.34 12.41
C ASP A 38 -7.14 3.51 12.96
N ARG A 39 -8.03 3.25 13.91
CA ARG A 39 -8.85 4.27 14.59
C ARG A 39 -9.53 5.30 13.66
N GLY A 40 -9.99 4.85 12.49
CA GLY A 40 -10.71 5.71 11.53
C GLY A 40 -9.83 6.51 10.57
N VAL A 41 -8.50 6.33 10.60
CA VAL A 41 -7.57 6.88 9.61
C VAL A 41 -6.99 5.78 8.72
N VAL A 42 -6.71 6.13 7.47
CA VAL A 42 -5.99 5.30 6.51
C VAL A 42 -4.51 5.61 6.62
N GLN A 43 -3.70 4.61 6.92
CA GLN A 43 -2.25 4.71 6.98
C GLN A 43 -1.66 4.18 5.68
N LEU A 44 -1.01 5.04 4.91
CA LEU A 44 -0.34 4.73 3.65
C LEU A 44 1.13 5.13 3.76
N ALA A 45 2.05 4.16 3.74
CA ALA A 45 3.49 4.42 3.75
C ALA A 45 3.98 5.38 4.86
N GLY A 46 3.34 5.34 6.04
CA GLY A 46 3.68 6.22 7.18
C GLY A 46 2.91 7.55 7.21
N ILE A 47 2.05 7.80 6.23
CA ILE A 47 1.18 8.97 6.16
C ILE A 47 -0.22 8.59 6.67
N ALA A 48 -0.74 9.34 7.62
CA ALA A 48 -2.11 9.22 8.10
C ALA A 48 -3.04 10.11 7.27
N LEU A 49 -4.05 9.50 6.65
CA LEU A 49 -5.04 10.15 5.81
C LEU A 49 -6.42 9.99 6.44
N THR A 50 -7.24 11.04 6.39
CA THR A 50 -8.68 10.88 6.61
C THR A 50 -9.29 10.02 5.49
N PRO A 51 -10.46 9.41 5.69
CA PRO A 51 -11.12 8.66 4.61
C PRO A 51 -11.33 9.49 3.34
N THR A 52 -11.70 10.77 3.48
CA THR A 52 -11.88 11.68 2.34
C THR A 52 -10.59 12.00 1.62
N GLN A 53 -9.47 12.17 2.34
CA GLN A 53 -8.15 12.35 1.74
C GLN A 53 -7.68 11.09 1.00
N ALA A 54 -7.93 9.90 1.57
CA ALA A 54 -7.56 8.64 0.96
C ALA A 54 -8.29 8.40 -0.37
N VAL A 55 -9.59 8.73 -0.44
CA VAL A 55 -10.37 8.63 -1.68
C VAL A 55 -9.81 9.56 -2.75
N ARG A 56 -9.60 10.84 -2.42
CA ARG A 56 -9.04 11.81 -3.38
C ARG A 56 -7.66 11.41 -3.88
N LEU A 57 -6.81 10.87 -3.00
CA LEU A 57 -5.50 10.37 -3.40
C LEU A 57 -5.63 9.18 -4.36
N ALA A 58 -6.58 8.28 -4.14
CA ALA A 58 -6.82 7.16 -5.04
C ALA A 58 -7.20 7.65 -6.45
N ASP A 59 -8.10 8.63 -6.55
CA ASP A 59 -8.50 9.23 -7.83
C ASP A 59 -7.30 9.87 -8.55
N GLN A 60 -6.47 10.65 -7.83
CA GLN A 60 -5.26 11.27 -8.41
C GLN A 60 -4.25 10.23 -8.91
N LEU A 61 -4.09 9.12 -8.20
CA LEU A 61 -3.19 8.04 -8.62
C LEU A 61 -3.68 7.39 -9.92
N VAL A 62 -5.00 7.22 -10.08
CA VAL A 62 -5.61 6.71 -11.32
C VAL A 62 -5.35 7.69 -12.48
N ASP A 63 -5.67 8.98 -12.31
CA ASP A 63 -5.49 10.00 -13.34
C ASP A 63 -4.03 10.08 -13.84
N ILE A 64 -3.07 10.03 -12.91
CA ILE A 64 -1.64 10.04 -13.22
C ILE A 64 -1.24 8.76 -13.97
N ALA A 65 -1.68 7.59 -13.51
CA ALA A 65 -1.36 6.32 -14.16
C ALA A 65 -1.91 6.26 -15.61
N GLU A 66 -3.12 6.76 -15.83
CA GLU A 66 -3.69 6.89 -17.18
C GLU A 66 -2.86 7.82 -18.06
N THR A 67 -2.40 8.96 -17.52
CA THR A 67 -1.57 9.92 -18.26
C THR A 67 -0.26 9.29 -18.73
N ILE A 68 0.41 8.53 -17.85
CA ILE A 68 1.64 7.81 -18.18
C ILE A 68 1.38 6.78 -19.28
N THR A 69 0.34 5.95 -19.13
CA THR A 69 0.00 4.89 -20.10
C THR A 69 -0.30 5.45 -21.50
N ARG A 70 -1.00 6.59 -21.58
CA ARG A 70 -1.29 7.28 -22.85
C ARG A 70 -0.03 7.82 -23.51
N SER A 71 0.92 8.31 -22.72
CA SER A 71 2.20 8.84 -23.22
C SER A 71 3.13 7.76 -23.76
N GLU A 72 3.04 6.54 -23.26
CA GLU A 72 3.82 5.39 -23.76
C GLU A 72 3.26 4.84 -25.07
N THR A 73 1.93 4.91 -25.28
CA THR A 73 1.26 4.45 -26.52
C THR A 73 1.57 5.33 -27.74
N THR A 74 2.10 6.54 -27.55
CA THR A 74 2.41 7.50 -28.63
C THR A 74 3.89 7.52 -29.03
N ARG A 75 4.72 6.63 -28.47
CA ARG A 75 6.09 6.37 -28.90
C ARG A 75 6.19 5.07 -29.69
#